data_AF-D0NRF7-F1
#
_entry.id   AF-D0NRF7-F1
#
_cell.length_a   1.000
_cell.length_b   1.000
_cell.length_c   1.000
_cell.angle_alpha   90.00
_cell.angle_beta   90.00
_cell.angle_gamma   90.00
#
_symmetry.space_group_name_H-M   'P 1'
#
loop_
_entity.id
_entity.type
_entity.pdbx_description
1 polymer ?
#
loop_
_entity_poly.entity_id
_entity_poly.type
_entity_poly.pdbx_seq_one_letter_code
_entity_poly.pdbx_strand_id
1 'polypeptide(L)'
;MASKFRSWWIKPLAMYYTDVRHVMLLDVDDVILKDPAIVRSLDGYVKTGTTFFYDRVITQRRFLTGNDSGEMYVHKLLREFDYARFNVSKGLAPSQQMLNTFAYRGKSIHEMDSSMVLIDKKRAGKTVMDILFWFITEERFRFTYSWGDKETFWLAFEMARAPYFFTPWGYMPVQGSDDEEAEILYMNGKALIDPYPQGIGFIQKAKQNNLFNTVPTHMTPRQQRRQIDKAGYPGKKFNTECLVGMGATPLPEYFSQNLLRRRHRHGCSGLITAL
;
A
#
# COMPACT_ATOMS: atom_id res chain seq x y z
N MET A 1 -10.94 -20.64 13.85
CA MET A 1 -9.64 -20.14 13.36
C MET A 1 -9.73 -19.66 11.89
N ALA A 2 -10.28 -20.46 10.96
CA ALA A 2 -10.41 -20.10 9.54
C ALA A 2 -11.17 -18.77 9.27
N SER A 3 -12.25 -18.48 10.00
CA SER A 3 -13.03 -17.24 9.82
C SER A 3 -12.27 -15.94 10.10
N LYS A 4 -11.10 -16.01 10.75
CA LYS A 4 -10.21 -14.87 11.01
C LYS A 4 -9.27 -14.56 9.83
N PHE A 5 -9.23 -15.42 8.82
CA PHE A 5 -8.42 -15.28 7.62
C PHE A 5 -9.30 -15.03 6.40
N ARG A 6 -9.83 -13.82 6.32
CA ARG A 6 -10.69 -13.32 5.24
C ARG A 6 -10.33 -11.86 4.94
N SER A 7 -10.87 -11.33 3.85
CA SER A 7 -10.63 -9.93 3.44
C SER A 7 -9.12 -9.70 3.26
N TRP A 8 -8.56 -8.60 3.77
CA TRP A 8 -7.15 -8.23 3.64
C TRP A 8 -6.16 -9.33 4.03
N TRP A 9 -6.47 -10.12 5.06
CA TRP A 9 -5.55 -11.13 5.58
C TRP A 9 -5.39 -12.38 4.69
N ILE A 10 -6.16 -12.49 3.61
CA ILE A 10 -5.96 -13.55 2.63
C ILE A 10 -4.72 -13.30 1.76
N LYS A 11 -4.33 -12.04 1.55
CA LYS A 11 -3.15 -11.66 0.77
C LYS A 11 -1.84 -12.20 1.37
N PRO A 12 -1.49 -11.90 2.64
CA PRO A 12 -0.26 -12.43 3.22
C PRO A 12 -0.29 -13.95 3.39
N LEU A 13 -1.46 -14.57 3.58
CA LEU A 13 -1.58 -16.03 3.50
C LEU A 13 -1.24 -16.57 2.12
N ALA A 14 -1.78 -15.96 1.06
CA ALA A 14 -1.48 -16.36 -0.32
C ALA A 14 0.01 -16.19 -0.62
N MET A 15 0.63 -15.10 -0.17
CA MET A 15 2.08 -14.88 -0.25
C MET A 15 2.87 -15.99 0.44
N TYR A 16 2.45 -16.39 1.66
CA TYR A 16 3.11 -17.43 2.43
C TYR A 16 3.00 -18.81 1.79
N TYR A 17 1.78 -19.25 1.42
CA TYR A 17 1.50 -20.61 0.98
C TYR A 17 1.76 -20.89 -0.51
N THR A 18 1.82 -19.88 -1.37
CA THR A 18 2.08 -20.12 -2.80
C THR A 18 3.52 -20.58 -3.04
N ASP A 19 3.74 -21.60 -3.86
CA ASP A 19 5.10 -22.05 -4.22
C ASP A 19 5.73 -21.21 -5.35
N VAL A 20 4.99 -20.22 -5.87
CA VAL A 20 5.49 -19.31 -6.90
C VAL A 20 6.63 -18.46 -6.36
N ARG A 21 7.77 -18.46 -7.05
CA ARG A 21 8.94 -17.66 -6.66
C ARG A 21 8.69 -16.16 -6.72
N HIS A 22 8.29 -15.65 -7.88
CA HIS A 22 8.08 -14.21 -8.10
C HIS A 22 6.59 -13.88 -8.01
N VAL A 23 6.14 -13.53 -6.80
CA VAL A 23 4.73 -13.25 -6.53
C VAL A 23 4.45 -11.75 -6.74
N MET A 24 3.35 -11.46 -7.44
CA MET A 24 2.75 -10.13 -7.52
C MET A 24 1.32 -10.26 -7.02
N LEU A 25 1.00 -9.61 -5.90
CA LEU A 25 -0.38 -9.48 -5.42
C LEU A 25 -0.92 -8.13 -5.87
N LEU A 26 -2.17 -8.13 -6.35
CA LEU A 26 -2.92 -6.95 -6.77
C LEU A 26 -4.25 -6.91 -6.05
N ASP A 27 -4.75 -5.72 -5.73
CA ASP A 27 -6.13 -5.59 -5.31
C ASP A 27 -7.07 -5.88 -6.49
N VAL A 28 -8.24 -6.44 -6.18
CA VAL A 28 -9.25 -6.73 -7.21
C VAL A 28 -9.74 -5.46 -7.90
N ASP A 29 -9.70 -4.34 -7.18
CA ASP A 29 -10.11 -3.03 -7.64
C ASP A 29 -8.97 -2.24 -8.29
N ASP A 30 -7.77 -2.79 -8.46
CA ASP A 30 -6.72 -2.11 -9.21
C ASP A 30 -7.07 -1.99 -10.70
N VAL A 31 -6.77 -0.81 -11.26
CA VAL A 31 -6.87 -0.51 -12.69
C VAL A 31 -5.47 -0.42 -13.27
N ILE A 32 -5.03 -1.50 -13.92
CA ILE A 32 -3.74 -1.58 -14.60
C ILE A 32 -3.83 -0.92 -15.97
N LEU A 33 -2.93 0.02 -16.28
CA LEU A 33 -2.92 0.79 -17.53
C LEU A 33 -1.76 0.42 -18.46
N LYS A 34 -0.69 -0.15 -17.90
CA LYS A 34 0.49 -0.64 -18.60
C LYS A 34 0.88 -2.01 -18.06
N ASP A 35 1.71 -2.76 -18.78
CA ASP A 35 2.17 -4.08 -18.33
C ASP A 35 2.83 -3.96 -16.94
N PRO A 36 2.23 -4.55 -15.89
CA PRO A 36 2.75 -4.45 -14.54
C PRO A 36 4.03 -5.27 -14.36
N ALA A 37 4.40 -6.14 -15.30
CA ALA A 37 5.68 -6.85 -15.23
C ALA A 37 6.88 -5.90 -15.22
N ILE A 38 6.76 -4.67 -15.74
CA ILE A 38 7.82 -3.67 -15.75
C ILE A 38 8.35 -3.34 -14.34
N VAL A 39 7.53 -3.50 -13.28
CA VAL A 39 8.03 -3.23 -11.92
C VAL A 39 9.10 -4.25 -11.46
N ARG A 40 9.22 -5.39 -12.15
CA ARG A 40 10.29 -6.36 -11.89
C ARG A 40 11.64 -5.94 -12.50
N SER A 41 11.65 -5.04 -13.47
CA SER A 41 12.89 -4.53 -14.05
C SER A 41 13.45 -3.32 -13.30
N LEU A 42 12.74 -2.81 -12.29
CA LEU A 42 13.25 -1.75 -11.43
C LEU A 42 14.52 -2.23 -10.71
N ASP A 43 15.55 -1.40 -10.68
CA ASP A 43 16.81 -1.67 -9.98
C ASP A 43 16.59 -2.15 -8.55
N GLY A 44 15.62 -1.55 -7.85
CA GLY A 44 15.27 -1.94 -6.48
C GLY A 44 14.73 -3.36 -6.38
N TYR A 45 13.92 -3.80 -7.34
CA TYR A 45 13.46 -5.19 -7.42
C TYR A 45 14.61 -6.13 -7.75
N VAL A 46 15.45 -5.78 -8.73
CA VAL A 46 16.60 -6.61 -9.13
C VAL A 46 17.57 -6.80 -7.96
N LYS A 47 17.81 -5.75 -7.17
CA LYS A 47 18.71 -5.76 -6.01
C LYS A 47 18.13 -6.53 -4.83
N THR A 48 16.87 -6.25 -4.45
CA THR A 48 16.30 -6.74 -3.18
C THR A 48 15.31 -7.89 -3.34
N GLY A 49 14.75 -8.09 -4.54
CA GLY A 49 13.62 -8.99 -4.78
C GLY A 49 12.27 -8.43 -4.36
N THR A 50 12.18 -7.13 -4.02
CA THR A 50 10.92 -6.53 -3.55
C THR A 50 10.60 -5.24 -4.29
N THR A 51 9.32 -4.92 -4.37
CA THR A 51 8.86 -3.57 -4.74
C THR A 51 7.59 -3.29 -3.95
N PHE A 52 7.72 -2.35 -3.02
CA PHE A 52 6.64 -1.83 -2.19
C PHE A 52 6.36 -0.37 -2.54
N PHE A 53 5.13 0.06 -2.31
CA PHE A 53 4.69 1.42 -2.58
C PHE A 53 4.42 2.14 -1.27
N TYR A 54 4.71 3.44 -1.22
CA TYR A 54 4.41 4.25 -0.05
C TYR A 54 2.93 4.65 -0.01
N ASP A 55 2.28 4.50 1.15
CA ASP A 55 0.96 5.11 1.39
C ASP A 55 1.13 6.62 1.71
N ARG A 56 0.01 7.33 1.74
CA ARG A 56 -0.08 8.74 2.14
C ARG A 56 0.44 8.94 3.56
N VAL A 57 0.92 10.15 3.83
CA VAL A 57 1.35 10.52 5.18
C VAL A 57 0.17 11.02 5.98
N ILE A 58 -0.22 10.26 7.00
CA ILE A 58 -1.37 10.57 7.85
C ILE A 58 -0.91 10.73 9.30
N THR A 59 -0.87 11.98 9.77
CA THR A 59 -0.44 12.33 11.13
C THR A 59 -1.55 12.04 12.14
N GLN A 60 -1.52 10.86 12.76
CA GLN A 60 -2.39 10.45 13.87
C GLN A 60 -1.60 9.53 14.83
N ARG A 61 -2.23 9.10 15.93
CA ARG A 61 -1.68 8.13 16.91
C ARG A 61 -2.46 6.82 16.87
N ARG A 62 -2.20 6.01 15.84
CA ARG A 62 -2.85 4.70 15.61
C ARG A 62 -1.90 3.81 14.83
N PHE A 63 -2.14 2.49 14.81
CA PHE A 63 -1.37 1.56 14.00
C PHE A 63 0.12 1.65 14.36
N LEU A 64 1.01 1.93 13.40
CA LEU A 64 2.46 2.03 13.63
C LEU A 64 2.85 3.07 14.69
N THR A 65 2.09 4.18 14.80
CA THR A 65 2.31 5.23 15.81
C THR A 65 1.33 5.14 16.99
N GLY A 66 0.61 4.03 17.10
CA GLY A 66 -0.30 3.77 18.21
C GLY A 66 0.45 3.61 19.53
N ASN A 67 -0.25 3.86 20.64
CA ASN A 67 0.29 3.63 21.98
C ASN A 67 0.09 2.16 22.37
N ASP A 68 1.19 1.45 22.61
CA ASP A 68 1.26 0.07 23.09
C ASP A 68 1.92 0.05 24.48
N SER A 69 1.09 0.13 25.53
CA SER A 69 1.52 0.15 26.94
C SER A 69 2.48 1.30 27.31
N GLY A 70 2.21 2.51 26.81
CA GLY A 70 2.96 3.73 27.14
C GLY A 70 4.02 4.12 26.11
N GLU A 71 4.25 3.30 25.09
CA GLU A 71 5.24 3.54 24.04
C GLU A 71 4.63 3.48 22.64
N MET A 72 5.30 4.10 21.67
CA MET A 72 4.92 3.97 20.26
C MET A 72 5.13 2.53 19.78
N TYR A 73 4.09 1.93 19.21
CA TYR A 73 4.07 0.53 18.77
C TYR A 73 5.32 0.12 18.01
N VAL A 74 5.71 0.90 16.99
CA VAL A 74 6.84 0.54 16.13
C VAL A 74 8.19 0.53 16.87
N HIS A 75 8.36 1.40 17.88
CA HIS A 75 9.57 1.39 18.72
C HIS A 75 9.59 0.18 19.64
N LYS A 76 8.46 -0.12 20.27
CA LYS A 76 8.30 -1.29 21.12
C LYS A 76 8.51 -2.59 20.34
N LEU A 77 7.91 -2.71 19.14
CA LEU A 77 8.08 -3.85 18.25
C LEU A 77 9.56 -4.10 17.95
N LEU A 78 10.30 -3.07 17.50
CA LEU A 78 11.73 -3.20 17.18
C LEU A 78 12.58 -3.67 18.38
N ARG A 79 12.22 -3.26 19.59
CA ARG A 79 12.95 -3.59 20.82
C ARG A 79 12.60 -4.97 21.37
N GLU A 80 11.31 -5.30 21.41
CA GLU A 80 10.78 -6.47 22.12
C GLU A 80 10.52 -7.69 21.20
N PHE A 81 10.67 -7.54 19.89
CA PHE A 81 10.55 -8.66 18.97
C PHE A 81 11.56 -9.77 19.31
N ASP A 82 11.09 -11.02 19.37
CA ASP A 82 11.91 -12.18 19.67
C ASP A 82 12.73 -12.60 18.46
N TYR A 83 13.80 -11.85 18.17
CA TYR A 83 14.73 -12.15 17.08
C TYR A 83 15.33 -13.56 17.18
N ALA A 84 15.54 -14.07 18.39
CA ALA A 84 16.16 -15.37 18.62
C ALA A 84 15.28 -16.52 18.11
N ARG A 85 13.95 -16.41 18.29
CA ARG A 85 12.98 -17.36 17.76
C ARG A 85 13.11 -17.60 16.25
N PHE A 86 13.54 -16.59 15.50
CA PHE A 86 13.67 -16.64 14.04
C PHE A 86 15.12 -16.74 13.54
N ASN A 87 16.07 -17.06 14.43
CA ASN A 87 17.51 -17.11 14.13
C ASN A 87 18.06 -15.79 13.57
N VAL A 88 17.48 -14.65 13.98
CA VAL A 88 17.99 -13.32 13.66
C VAL A 88 18.86 -12.86 14.82
N SER A 89 19.98 -12.20 14.50
CA SER A 89 20.87 -11.62 15.50
C SER A 89 20.09 -10.70 16.46
N LYS A 90 20.33 -10.85 17.78
CA LYS A 90 19.67 -10.07 18.82
C LYS A 90 20.07 -8.59 18.79
N GLY A 91 19.29 -7.76 19.47
CA GLY A 91 19.58 -6.35 19.71
C GLY A 91 18.83 -5.39 18.78
N LEU A 92 18.65 -4.15 19.24
CA LEU A 92 18.03 -3.08 18.49
C LEU A 92 19.00 -2.58 17.40
N ALA A 93 18.73 -2.96 16.15
CA ALA A 93 19.53 -2.55 15.00
C ALA A 93 18.61 -2.24 13.80
N PRO A 94 17.73 -1.23 13.89
CA PRO A 94 16.88 -0.83 12.77
C PRO A 94 17.73 -0.41 11.58
N SER A 95 17.26 -0.74 10.38
CA SER A 95 17.90 -0.31 9.13
C SER A 95 17.88 1.22 8.99
N GLN A 96 18.80 1.77 8.20
CA GLN A 96 18.76 3.21 7.88
C GLN A 96 17.44 3.60 7.21
N GLN A 97 16.87 2.69 6.41
CA GLN A 97 15.57 2.87 5.79
C GLN A 97 14.47 2.98 6.83
N MET A 98 14.46 2.11 7.85
CA MET A 98 13.51 2.15 8.96
C MET A 98 13.60 3.47 9.73
N LEU A 99 14.80 3.91 10.09
CA LEU A 99 15.03 5.18 10.78
C LEU A 99 14.48 6.40 9.99
N ASN A 100 14.50 6.29 8.66
CA ASN A 100 14.02 7.34 7.76
C ASN A 100 12.50 7.30 7.51
N THR A 101 11.81 6.22 7.88
CA THR A 101 10.36 6.09 7.68
C THR A 101 9.59 7.20 8.41
N PHE A 102 8.46 7.61 7.84
CA PHE A 102 7.58 8.54 8.55
C PHE A 102 6.93 7.88 9.77
N ALA A 103 6.69 6.57 9.71
CA ALA A 103 6.20 5.80 10.84
C ALA A 103 7.15 5.82 12.05
N TYR A 104 8.44 5.48 11.86
CA TYR A 104 9.42 5.46 12.96
C TYR A 104 9.62 6.85 13.59
N ARG A 105 9.50 7.91 12.78
CA ARG A 105 9.60 9.31 13.23
C ARG A 105 8.30 9.84 13.84
N GLY A 106 7.27 9.01 14.00
CA GLY A 106 5.98 9.41 14.59
C GLY A 106 5.14 10.33 13.71
N LYS A 107 5.44 10.41 12.41
CA LYS A 107 4.82 11.34 11.45
C LYS A 107 3.68 10.72 10.65
N SER A 108 3.61 9.39 10.53
CA SER A 108 2.56 8.71 9.77
C SER A 108 2.10 7.43 10.46
N ILE A 109 0.79 7.18 10.50
CA ILE A 109 0.23 5.89 10.95
C ILE A 109 0.44 4.75 9.95
N HIS A 110 0.75 5.07 8.69
CA HIS A 110 0.97 4.14 7.60
C HIS A 110 2.28 4.41 6.88
N GLU A 111 2.97 3.36 6.46
CA GLU A 111 4.18 3.46 5.64
C GLU A 111 3.90 2.88 4.24
N MET A 112 3.32 1.69 4.18
CA MET A 112 3.12 0.94 2.95
C MET A 112 1.69 0.96 2.43
N ASP A 113 1.55 1.13 1.11
CA ASP A 113 0.35 0.77 0.37
C ASP A 113 0.50 -0.66 -0.19
N SER A 114 -0.53 -1.49 -0.02
CA SER A 114 -0.52 -2.90 -0.43
C SER A 114 -1.50 -3.22 -1.55
N SER A 115 -1.95 -2.21 -2.31
CA SER A 115 -2.68 -2.44 -3.56
C SER A 115 -1.86 -3.33 -4.49
N MET A 116 -0.58 -3.01 -4.67
CA MET A 116 0.39 -3.86 -5.37
C MET A 116 1.55 -4.27 -4.46
N VAL A 117 1.83 -5.57 -4.38
CA VAL A 117 2.94 -6.12 -3.57
C VAL A 117 3.76 -7.11 -4.38
N LEU A 118 5.07 -6.91 -4.47
CA LEU A 118 5.98 -7.80 -5.19
C LEU A 118 7.06 -8.37 -4.29
N ILE A 119 7.22 -9.69 -4.31
CA ILE A 119 8.24 -10.43 -3.55
C ILE A 119 8.81 -11.58 -4.40
N ASP A 120 10.14 -11.63 -4.55
CA ASP A 120 10.91 -12.83 -4.92
C ASP A 120 11.13 -13.66 -3.64
N LYS A 121 10.32 -14.70 -3.45
CA LYS A 121 10.34 -15.55 -2.25
C LYS A 121 11.69 -16.25 -2.05
N LYS A 122 12.44 -16.51 -3.13
CA LYS A 122 13.77 -17.13 -3.02
C LYS A 122 14.77 -16.16 -2.36
N ARG A 123 14.68 -14.86 -2.68
CA ARG A 123 15.52 -13.81 -2.08
C ARG A 123 15.07 -13.44 -0.66
N ALA A 124 13.75 -13.39 -0.43
CA ALA A 124 13.20 -13.16 0.91
C ALA A 124 13.65 -14.24 1.91
N GLY A 125 13.70 -15.49 1.45
CA GLY A 125 14.14 -16.62 2.27
C GLY A 125 13.13 -17.01 3.36
N LYS A 126 13.44 -18.11 4.05
CA LYS A 126 12.54 -18.72 5.03
C LYS A 126 12.26 -17.80 6.21
N THR A 127 13.29 -17.12 6.74
CA THR A 127 13.16 -16.23 7.90
C THR A 127 12.13 -15.13 7.69
N VAL A 128 12.16 -14.43 6.53
CA VAL A 128 11.15 -13.41 6.21
C VAL A 128 9.76 -14.02 6.16
N MET A 129 9.59 -15.19 5.54
CA MET A 129 8.29 -15.86 5.43
C MET A 129 7.76 -16.31 6.79
N ASP A 130 8.61 -16.85 7.67
CA ASP A 130 8.22 -17.25 9.02
C ASP A 130 7.78 -16.04 9.87
N ILE A 131 8.49 -14.91 9.74
CA ILE A 131 8.13 -13.67 10.44
C ILE A 131 6.83 -13.06 9.86
N LEU A 132 6.65 -13.08 8.54
CA LEU A 132 5.39 -12.70 7.90
C LEU A 132 4.23 -13.54 8.45
N PHE A 133 4.44 -14.85 8.60
CA PHE A 133 3.45 -15.76 9.17
C PHE A 133 3.15 -15.39 10.62
N TRP A 134 4.18 -15.15 11.45
CA TRP A 134 4.01 -14.69 12.83
C TRP A 134 3.19 -13.40 12.92
N PHE A 135 3.43 -12.43 12.05
CA PHE A 135 2.66 -11.18 12.02
C PHE A 135 1.16 -11.42 11.79
N ILE A 136 0.80 -12.42 10.98
CA ILE A 136 -0.59 -12.75 10.65
C ILE A 136 -1.22 -13.80 11.56
N THR A 137 -0.45 -14.54 12.36
CA THR A 137 -0.99 -15.57 13.26
C THR A 137 -0.93 -15.19 14.72
N GLU A 138 -0.07 -14.27 15.12
CA GLU A 138 0.16 -13.89 16.51
C GLU A 138 0.02 -12.38 16.70
N GLU A 139 0.89 -11.60 16.06
CA GLU A 139 1.03 -10.18 16.39
C GLU A 139 -0.24 -9.37 16.09
N ARG A 140 -0.91 -9.65 14.98
CA ARG A 140 -2.17 -8.96 14.63
C ARG A 140 -3.30 -9.19 15.66
N PHE A 141 -3.22 -10.26 16.44
CA PHE A 141 -4.20 -10.55 17.49
C PHE A 141 -3.81 -9.90 18.83
N ARG A 142 -2.53 -9.59 19.02
CA ARG A 142 -2.02 -8.84 20.17
C ARG A 142 -2.25 -7.33 20.00
N PHE A 143 -1.91 -6.78 18.84
CA PHE A 143 -1.99 -5.35 18.56
C PHE A 143 -2.45 -5.05 17.12
N THR A 144 -3.32 -4.05 16.96
CA THR A 144 -3.76 -3.61 15.62
C THR A 144 -2.76 -2.60 15.04
N TYR A 145 -1.70 -3.11 14.41
CA TYR A 145 -0.57 -2.31 13.90
C TYR A 145 -0.76 -1.76 12.48
N SER A 146 -1.79 -2.19 11.76
CA SER A 146 -2.02 -1.80 10.37
C SER A 146 -3.52 -1.73 10.04
N TRP A 147 -3.84 -0.99 8.98
CA TRP A 147 -5.15 -1.10 8.33
C TRP A 147 -5.16 -2.35 7.44
N GLY A 148 -5.50 -3.50 8.03
CA GLY A 148 -5.42 -4.78 7.30
C GLY A 148 -3.97 -5.27 7.25
N ASP A 149 -3.53 -5.70 6.08
CA ASP A 149 -2.26 -6.41 5.84
C ASP A 149 -1.09 -5.51 5.46
N LYS A 150 -1.31 -4.19 5.26
CA LYS A 150 -0.38 -3.36 4.49
C LYS A 150 1.03 -3.31 5.03
N GLU A 151 1.17 -3.17 6.35
CA GLU A 151 2.48 -3.01 6.99
C GLU A 151 3.19 -4.35 7.20
N THR A 152 2.47 -5.47 7.11
CA THR A 152 2.98 -6.81 7.42
C THR A 152 4.14 -7.22 6.52
N PHE A 153 4.07 -6.88 5.23
CA PHE A 153 5.06 -7.31 4.25
C PHE A 153 6.43 -6.73 4.55
N TRP A 154 6.57 -5.40 4.58
CA TRP A 154 7.86 -4.76 4.77
C TRP A 154 8.40 -4.91 6.20
N LEU A 155 7.53 -4.95 7.22
CA LEU A 155 7.95 -5.21 8.59
C LEU A 155 8.59 -6.59 8.74
N ALA A 156 8.09 -7.60 8.01
CA ALA A 156 8.71 -8.93 8.02
C ALA A 156 10.15 -8.90 7.49
N PHE A 157 10.44 -8.10 6.45
CA PHE A 157 11.81 -7.91 5.96
C PHE A 157 12.66 -7.14 6.97
N GLU A 158 12.13 -6.06 7.55
CA GLU A 158 12.84 -5.27 8.57
C GLU A 158 13.23 -6.12 9.79
N MET A 159 12.29 -6.89 10.35
CA MET A 159 12.56 -7.77 11.49
C MET A 159 13.52 -8.91 11.13
N ALA A 160 13.49 -9.39 9.88
CA ALA A 160 14.44 -10.39 9.38
C ALA A 160 15.83 -9.83 9.09
N ARG A 161 16.01 -8.49 9.17
CA ARG A 161 17.22 -7.78 8.69
C ARG A 161 17.52 -8.07 7.21
N ALA A 162 16.48 -8.34 6.43
CA ALA A 162 16.58 -8.58 5.00
C ALA A 162 16.43 -7.25 4.24
N PRO A 163 17.17 -7.03 3.14
CA PRO A 163 17.00 -5.83 2.33
C PRO A 163 15.62 -5.83 1.66
N TYR A 164 14.97 -4.67 1.62
CA TYR A 164 13.72 -4.44 0.91
C TYR A 164 13.75 -3.08 0.19
N PHE A 165 12.84 -2.89 -0.76
CA PHE A 165 12.80 -1.72 -1.61
C PHE A 165 11.39 -1.14 -1.67
N PHE A 166 11.30 0.15 -1.34
CA PHE A 166 10.16 0.97 -1.67
C PHE A 166 10.48 1.79 -2.90
N THR A 167 9.59 1.80 -3.89
CA THR A 167 9.73 2.72 -5.02
C THR A 167 9.57 4.16 -4.51
N PRO A 168 10.49 5.08 -4.85
CA PRO A 168 10.37 6.49 -4.46
C PRO A 168 9.23 7.18 -5.21
N TRP A 169 8.75 6.56 -6.28
CA TRP A 169 7.66 7.01 -7.13
C TRP A 169 6.46 6.12 -6.86
N GLY A 170 5.28 6.69 -6.60
CA GLY A 170 4.05 5.93 -6.32
C GLY A 170 3.57 5.12 -7.53
N TYR A 171 2.39 5.42 -8.05
CA TYR A 171 1.80 4.73 -9.20
C TYR A 171 2.49 5.00 -10.56
N MET A 172 3.64 5.69 -10.57
CA MET A 172 4.40 6.07 -11.77
C MET A 172 5.88 5.63 -11.64
N PRO A 173 6.17 4.32 -11.56
CA PRO A 173 7.52 3.85 -11.27
C PRO A 173 8.49 3.97 -12.47
N VAL A 174 7.98 4.09 -13.70
CA VAL A 174 8.80 4.09 -14.91
C VAL A 174 9.42 5.48 -15.12
N GLN A 175 10.75 5.56 -15.17
CA GLN A 175 11.43 6.66 -15.85
C GLN A 175 11.43 6.34 -17.34
N GLY A 176 10.80 7.19 -18.14
CA GLY A 176 11.41 7.49 -19.41
C GLY A 176 12.63 8.39 -19.18
N SER A 177 13.46 8.62 -20.19
CA SER A 177 14.53 9.65 -20.12
C SER A 177 13.96 11.00 -19.63
N ASP A 178 14.78 11.94 -19.16
CA ASP A 178 14.30 13.21 -18.59
C ASP A 178 13.36 14.04 -19.52
N ASP A 179 13.27 13.67 -20.81
CA ASP A 179 12.36 14.20 -21.84
C ASP A 179 11.07 13.38 -22.10
N GLU A 180 10.90 12.20 -21.48
CA GLU A 180 9.73 11.33 -21.68
C GLU A 180 8.71 11.50 -20.55
N GLU A 181 7.45 11.76 -20.92
CA GLU A 181 6.35 11.94 -19.98
C GLU A 181 6.21 10.74 -19.04
N ALA A 182 6.15 11.01 -17.73
CA ALA A 182 5.96 9.97 -16.75
C ALA A 182 4.63 9.23 -17.00
N GLU A 183 4.70 7.91 -17.20
CA GLU A 183 3.52 7.09 -17.46
C GLU A 183 2.87 6.58 -16.18
N ILE A 184 1.54 6.49 -16.19
CA ILE A 184 0.77 5.89 -15.10
C ILE A 184 0.78 4.37 -15.29
N LEU A 185 1.27 3.65 -14.28
CA LEU A 185 1.26 2.19 -14.30
C LEU A 185 -0.11 1.62 -13.92
N TYR A 186 -0.63 2.05 -12.77
CA TYR A 186 -1.91 1.57 -12.25
C TYR A 186 -2.54 2.57 -11.29
N MET A 187 -3.80 2.37 -10.91
CA MET A 187 -4.41 3.08 -9.78
C MET A 187 -5.29 2.14 -8.96
N ASN A 188 -5.31 2.35 -7.64
CA ASN A 188 -6.28 1.68 -6.78
C ASN A 188 -7.68 2.22 -7.06
N GLY A 189 -8.54 1.36 -7.58
CA GLY A 189 -9.76 1.76 -8.27
C GLY A 189 -11.01 1.70 -7.43
N LYS A 190 -10.97 1.40 -6.12
CA LYS A 190 -12.21 1.31 -5.30
C LYS A 190 -13.13 2.52 -5.49
N ALA A 191 -12.53 3.69 -5.39
CA ALA A 191 -13.16 5.00 -5.58
C ALA A 191 -13.61 5.24 -7.03
N LEU A 192 -12.87 4.72 -8.01
CA LEU A 192 -13.10 5.00 -9.42
C LEU A 192 -14.07 4.01 -10.07
N ILE A 193 -14.11 2.78 -9.61
CA ILE A 193 -14.92 1.67 -10.11
C ILE A 193 -16.31 1.73 -9.52
N ASP A 194 -16.42 1.98 -8.21
CA ASP A 194 -17.69 2.14 -7.51
C ASP A 194 -17.81 3.59 -6.97
N PRO A 195 -18.26 4.54 -7.82
CA PRO A 195 -18.40 5.92 -7.41
C PRO A 195 -19.51 6.14 -6.36
N TYR A 196 -20.34 5.11 -6.10
CA TYR A 196 -21.48 5.14 -5.19
C TYR A 196 -21.50 3.88 -4.31
N PRO A 197 -20.55 3.70 -3.38
CA PRO A 197 -20.45 2.48 -2.57
C PRO A 197 -21.64 2.25 -1.63
N GLN A 198 -22.52 3.24 -1.48
CA GLN A 198 -23.77 3.15 -0.72
C GLN A 198 -25.00 2.92 -1.62
N GLY A 199 -24.84 2.82 -2.93
CA GLY A 199 -25.89 2.69 -3.94
C GLY A 199 -26.44 4.02 -4.47
N ILE A 200 -26.99 3.98 -5.69
CA ILE A 200 -27.55 5.16 -6.41
C ILE A 200 -28.68 5.83 -5.61
N GLY A 201 -29.45 5.08 -4.82
CA GLY A 201 -30.52 5.61 -3.96
C GLY A 201 -30.02 6.49 -2.81
N PHE A 202 -28.73 6.43 -2.45
CA PHE A 202 -28.13 7.25 -1.41
C PHE A 202 -27.39 8.48 -1.94
N ILE A 203 -27.43 8.76 -3.25
CA ILE A 203 -26.77 9.93 -3.86
C ILE A 203 -27.19 11.24 -3.19
N GLN A 204 -28.47 11.38 -2.82
CA GLN A 204 -28.97 12.59 -2.14
C GLN A 204 -28.46 12.72 -0.69
N LYS A 205 -28.03 11.62 -0.06
CA LYS A 205 -27.48 11.59 1.31
C LYS A 205 -25.95 11.49 1.33
N ALA A 206 -25.34 11.15 0.20
CA ALA A 206 -23.91 11.08 0.05
C ALA A 206 -23.34 12.50 0.13
N LYS A 207 -22.45 12.73 1.09
CA LYS A 207 -21.72 14.00 1.13
C LYS A 207 -20.95 14.16 -0.19
N GLN A 208 -20.82 15.38 -0.70
CA GLN A 208 -20.22 15.68 -2.02
C GLN A 208 -18.78 15.13 -2.18
N ASN A 209 -18.10 14.87 -1.07
CA ASN A 209 -16.78 14.25 -0.94
C ASN A 209 -16.77 12.71 -0.89
N ASN A 210 -17.94 12.06 -0.79
CA ASN A 210 -18.14 10.61 -1.00
C ASN A 210 -18.61 10.30 -2.44
N LEU A 211 -18.98 11.34 -3.21
CA LEU A 211 -19.19 11.24 -4.64
C LEU A 211 -17.80 11.24 -5.27
N PHE A 212 -17.27 10.06 -5.55
CA PHE A 212 -15.99 9.97 -6.23
C PHE A 212 -16.09 10.62 -7.60
N ASN A 213 -15.02 11.31 -8.02
CA ASN A 213 -14.99 11.97 -9.33
C ASN A 213 -15.32 10.94 -10.42
N THR A 214 -16.51 11.04 -10.99
CA THR A 214 -17.01 10.08 -11.98
C THR A 214 -16.21 10.17 -13.27
N VAL A 215 -15.54 11.30 -13.55
CA VAL A 215 -14.67 11.48 -14.71
C VAL A 215 -13.42 12.23 -14.26
N PRO A 216 -12.44 11.54 -13.64
CA PRO A 216 -11.22 12.20 -13.21
C PRO A 216 -10.46 12.74 -14.43
N THR A 217 -10.05 14.01 -14.34
CA THR A 217 -9.31 14.71 -15.40
C THR A 217 -7.86 14.98 -15.02
N HIS A 218 -7.54 14.94 -13.73
CA HIS A 218 -6.22 15.26 -13.19
C HIS A 218 -5.79 14.22 -12.18
N MET A 219 -4.48 14.08 -12.03
CA MET A 219 -3.83 13.31 -10.98
C MET A 219 -2.77 14.14 -10.27
N THR A 220 -2.31 13.66 -9.12
CA THR A 220 -1.14 14.23 -8.48
C THR A 220 0.10 13.95 -9.36
N PRO A 221 0.96 14.94 -9.64
CA PRO A 221 2.18 14.74 -10.40
C PRO A 221 3.11 13.73 -9.72
N ARG A 222 3.92 13.02 -10.52
CA ARG A 222 5.00 12.17 -10.03
C ARG A 222 5.89 12.99 -9.09
N GLN A 223 6.00 12.56 -7.85
CA GLN A 223 6.84 13.19 -6.86
C GLN A 223 7.26 12.19 -5.78
N GLN A 224 8.34 12.51 -5.08
CA GLN A 224 8.75 11.75 -3.90
C GLN A 224 7.72 11.91 -2.78
N ARG A 225 7.63 10.89 -1.93
CA ARG A 225 6.72 10.88 -0.77
C ARG A 225 7.03 12.06 0.15
N ARG A 226 6.02 12.86 0.47
CA ARG A 226 6.11 13.98 1.43
C ARG A 226 4.82 14.16 2.21
N GLN A 227 4.90 14.91 3.32
CA GLN A 227 3.73 15.29 4.10
C GLN A 227 2.87 16.29 3.30
N ILE A 228 1.54 16.22 3.47
CA ILE A 228 0.61 17.22 2.92
C ILE A 228 0.82 18.57 3.60
N ASP A 229 0.80 19.65 2.82
CA ASP A 229 0.88 21.01 3.34
C ASP A 229 -0.52 21.64 3.33
N LYS A 230 -1.00 21.98 4.53
CA LYS A 230 -2.29 22.62 4.75
C LYS A 230 -2.15 24.08 5.21
N ALA A 231 -0.93 24.62 5.30
CA ALA A 231 -0.68 25.94 5.84
C ALA A 231 -1.42 27.04 5.07
N GLY A 232 -1.57 26.88 3.75
CA GLY A 232 -2.33 27.81 2.89
C GLY A 232 -3.86 27.78 3.07
N TYR A 233 -4.40 26.92 3.94
CA TYR A 233 -5.85 26.75 4.12
C TYR A 233 -6.25 26.69 5.62
N PRO A 234 -5.99 27.77 6.39
CA PRO A 234 -6.31 27.81 7.82
C PRO A 234 -7.81 27.61 8.06
N GLY A 235 -8.16 26.84 9.10
CA GLY A 235 -9.56 26.58 9.48
C GLY A 235 -10.32 25.59 8.58
N LYS A 236 -9.79 25.22 7.41
CA LYS A 236 -10.45 24.26 6.51
C LYS A 236 -10.11 22.82 6.89
N LYS A 237 -11.14 22.03 7.18
CA LYS A 237 -10.99 20.59 7.40
C LYS A 237 -10.98 19.88 6.04
N PHE A 238 -9.90 19.13 5.79
CA PHE A 238 -9.78 18.25 4.64
C PHE A 238 -9.89 16.80 5.10
N ASN A 239 -10.55 15.98 4.29
CA ASN A 239 -10.51 14.54 4.48
C ASN A 239 -9.09 14.00 4.29
N THR A 240 -8.83 12.81 4.81
CA THR A 240 -7.53 12.13 4.72
C THR A 240 -7.15 11.77 3.28
N GLU A 241 -8.12 11.69 2.39
CA GLU A 241 -7.92 11.41 0.97
C GLU A 241 -7.41 12.63 0.18
N CYS A 242 -7.55 13.85 0.72
CA CYS A 242 -7.16 15.07 0.02
C CYS A 242 -5.64 15.30 0.07
N LEU A 243 -5.00 15.28 -1.09
CA LEU A 243 -3.56 15.52 -1.28
C LEU A 243 -3.22 17.02 -1.41
N VAL A 244 -3.61 17.80 -0.40
CA VAL A 244 -3.44 19.26 -0.40
C VAL A 244 -1.95 19.63 -0.53
N GLY A 245 -1.65 20.59 -1.41
CA GLY A 245 -0.29 21.07 -1.66
C GLY A 245 0.57 20.14 -2.51
N MET A 246 0.03 19.03 -3.02
CA MET A 246 0.77 18.08 -3.87
C MET A 246 0.72 18.41 -5.37
N GLY A 247 -0.03 19.43 -5.79
CA GLY A 247 -0.18 19.81 -7.20
C GLY A 247 -1.13 18.89 -7.98
N ALA A 248 -1.39 19.25 -9.23
CA ALA A 248 -2.24 18.51 -10.16
C ALA A 248 -1.66 18.60 -11.58
N THR A 249 -1.66 17.49 -12.31
CA THR A 249 -1.32 17.40 -13.74
C THR A 249 -2.45 16.67 -14.46
N PRO A 250 -2.72 16.95 -15.75
CA PRO A 250 -3.72 16.22 -16.53
C PRO A 250 -3.45 14.71 -16.53
N LEU A 251 -4.53 13.93 -16.54
CA LEU A 251 -4.46 12.50 -16.81
C LEU A 251 -4.20 12.28 -18.31
N PRO A 252 -3.45 11.23 -18.69
CA PRO A 252 -3.26 10.87 -20.10
C PRO A 252 -4.58 10.61 -20.83
N GLU A 253 -4.67 10.95 -22.12
CA GLU A 253 -5.91 10.83 -22.89
C GLU A 253 -6.48 9.39 -22.88
N TYR A 254 -5.60 8.39 -22.95
CA TYR A 254 -5.97 6.97 -22.89
C TYR A 254 -6.59 6.54 -21.56
N PHE A 255 -6.45 7.35 -20.51
CA PHE A 255 -6.91 7.01 -19.17
C PHE A 255 -8.43 6.81 -19.13
N SER A 256 -9.18 7.75 -19.71
CA SER A 256 -10.64 7.77 -19.71
C SER A 256 -11.23 6.49 -20.32
N GLN A 257 -10.68 6.07 -21.46
CA GLN A 257 -11.12 4.87 -22.18
C GLN A 257 -10.84 3.59 -21.39
N ASN A 258 -9.67 3.48 -20.74
CA ASN A 258 -9.32 2.33 -19.92
C ASN A 258 -10.20 2.24 -18.66
N LEU A 259 -10.48 3.38 -18.01
CA LEU A 259 -11.39 3.42 -16.87
C LEU A 259 -12.82 3.00 -17.26
N LEU A 260 -13.34 3.48 -18.39
CA LEU A 260 -14.67 3.09 -18.89
C LEU A 260 -14.76 1.59 -19.18
N ARG A 261 -13.75 1.02 -19.85
CA ARG A 261 -13.67 -0.43 -20.10
C ARG A 261 -13.70 -1.23 -18.80
N ARG A 262 -12.98 -0.77 -17.77
CA ARG A 262 -12.97 -1.45 -16.46
C ARG A 262 -14.32 -1.36 -15.78
N ARG A 263 -14.95 -0.18 -15.74
CA ARG A 263 -16.31 0.01 -15.18
C ARG A 263 -17.35 -0.86 -15.88
N HIS A 264 -17.32 -0.92 -17.22
CA HIS A 264 -18.27 -1.73 -17.97
C HIS A 264 -18.13 -3.21 -17.63
N ARG A 265 -16.89 -3.73 -17.59
CA ARG A 265 -16.62 -5.12 -17.18
C ARG A 265 -17.07 -5.38 -15.74
N HIS A 266 -16.80 -4.45 -14.82
CA HIS A 266 -17.20 -4.59 -13.42
C HIS A 266 -18.72 -4.57 -13.23
N GLY A 267 -19.44 -3.74 -14.00
CA GLY A 267 -20.90 -3.70 -14.03
C GLY A 267 -21.52 -4.96 -14.65
N CYS A 268 -20.89 -5.54 -15.67
CA CYS A 268 -21.33 -6.81 -16.26
C CYS A 268 -21.01 -8.03 -15.38
N SER A 269 -20.02 -7.97 -14.49
CA SER A 269 -19.78 -9.03 -13.50
C SER A 269 -20.90 -9.15 -12.46
N GLY A 270 -21.79 -8.17 -12.33
CA GLY A 270 -23.04 -8.27 -11.58
C GLY A 270 -24.20 -8.93 -12.37
N LEU A 271 -23.97 -9.28 -13.63
CA LEU A 271 -24.94 -9.83 -14.59
C LEU A 271 -24.49 -11.16 -15.22
N ILE A 272 -23.45 -11.81 -14.68
CA ILE A 272 -23.19 -13.23 -14.99
C ILE A 272 -24.07 -14.05 -14.04
N THR A 273 -25.32 -14.20 -14.47
CA THR A 273 -26.24 -15.27 -14.10
C THR A 273 -25.55 -16.62 -14.12
N ALA A 274 -25.97 -17.46 -13.18
CA ALA A 274 -25.71 -18.89 -13.17
C ALA A 274 -25.86 -19.51 -14.57
N LEU A 275 -24.90 -20.37 -14.91
CA LEU A 275 -25.16 -21.61 -15.62
C LEU A 275 -24.67 -22.75 -14.73
#